data_AF-A0A2H0SGW8-F1
#
_entry.id   AF-A0A2H0SGW8-F1
#
_cell.length_a   1.000
_cell.length_b   1.000
_cell.length_c   1.000
_cell.angle_alpha   90.00
_cell.angle_beta   90.00
_cell.angle_gamma   90.00
#
_symmetry.space_group_name_H-M   'P 1'
#
loop_
_entity.id
_entity.type
_entity.pdbx_description
1 polymer ?
#
loop_
_entity_poly.entity_id
_entity_poly.type
_entity_poly.pdbx_seq_one_letter_code
_entity_poly.pdbx_strand_id
1 'polypeptide(L)'
;MNNLVYKVAYGAEQVSINADTLLRNIADKILNPIIGLMISIALLLFIYGVIEFIYGADNEDKRKQGKQHIIWGIIGLFIMVSVLGIMKIIINFWEGI
;
A
#
# COMPACT_ATOMS: atom_id res chain seq x y z
N MET A 1 -7.63 53.15 -4.10
CA MET A 1 -8.21 51.79 -4.08
C MET A 1 -7.49 50.98 -3.02
N ASN A 2 -8.26 50.44 -2.08
CA ASN A 2 -7.93 49.84 -0.79
C ASN A 2 -7.33 48.43 -0.92
N ASN A 3 -6.34 48.10 -0.06
CA ASN A 3 -5.67 46.78 0.00
C ASN A 3 -6.64 45.59 0.21
N LEU A 4 -7.88 45.89 0.59
CA LEU A 4 -8.96 44.94 0.73
C LEU A 4 -9.30 44.32 -0.62
N VAL A 5 -9.24 45.09 -1.71
CA VAL A 5 -9.48 44.59 -3.08
C VAL A 5 -8.40 43.59 -3.50
N TYR A 6 -7.14 43.84 -3.12
CA TYR A 6 -6.05 42.87 -3.32
C TYR A 6 -6.33 41.61 -2.47
N LYS A 7 -6.68 41.74 -1.19
CA LYS A 7 -6.98 40.57 -0.34
C LYS A 7 -8.17 39.72 -0.80
N VAL A 8 -9.18 40.27 -1.48
CA VAL A 8 -10.25 39.44 -2.08
C VAL A 8 -9.80 38.78 -3.39
N ALA A 9 -8.85 39.37 -4.12
CA ALA A 9 -8.23 38.74 -5.30
C ALA A 9 -7.31 37.56 -4.92
N TYR A 10 -6.68 37.58 -3.73
CA TYR A 10 -5.95 36.44 -3.15
C TYR A 10 -6.82 35.54 -2.24
N GLY A 11 -8.01 36.00 -1.85
CA GLY A 11 -8.94 35.28 -0.97
C GLY A 11 -9.76 34.20 -1.67
N ALA A 12 -9.67 34.15 -3.01
CA ALA A 12 -10.01 32.98 -3.80
C ALA A 12 -8.70 32.27 -4.18
N GLU A 13 -7.98 31.76 -3.18
CA GLU A 13 -7.16 30.57 -3.43
C GLU A 13 -8.15 29.52 -3.89
N GLN A 14 -8.34 29.46 -5.21
CA GLN A 14 -9.09 28.41 -5.86
C GLN A 14 -8.46 27.14 -5.32
N VAL A 15 -9.18 26.44 -4.43
CA VAL A 15 -9.09 24.99 -4.35
C VAL A 15 -9.60 24.53 -5.71
N SER A 16 -8.76 24.73 -6.72
CA SER A 16 -8.91 24.13 -8.02
C SER A 16 -8.72 22.66 -7.70
N ILE A 17 -9.85 21.97 -7.61
CA ILE A 17 -9.89 20.52 -7.55
C ILE A 17 -9.38 20.09 -8.93
N ASN A 18 -8.07 20.18 -9.10
CA ASN A 18 -7.38 19.71 -10.29
C ASN A 18 -7.48 18.19 -10.26
N ALA A 19 -7.53 17.58 -11.44
CA ALA A 19 -7.48 16.13 -11.54
C ALA A 19 -6.30 15.56 -10.74
N ASP A 20 -5.16 16.26 -10.73
CA ASP A 20 -3.97 15.91 -9.95
C ASP A 20 -4.22 15.89 -8.45
N THR A 21 -4.97 16.86 -7.92
CA THR A 21 -5.31 16.93 -6.49
C THR A 21 -6.25 15.79 -6.10
N LEU A 22 -7.21 15.43 -6.97
CA LEU A 22 -8.09 14.28 -6.75
C LEU A 22 -7.33 12.96 -6.77
N LEU A 23 -6.46 12.78 -7.77
CA LEU A 23 -5.65 11.56 -7.93
C LEU A 23 -4.70 11.38 -6.74
N ARG A 24 -4.04 12.46 -6.27
CA ARG A 24 -3.20 12.44 -5.07
C ARG A 24 -3.99 12.09 -3.82
N ASN A 25 -5.15 12.71 -3.61
CA ASN A 25 -5.99 12.41 -2.45
C ASN A 25 -6.48 10.96 -2.45
N ILE A 26 -6.84 10.40 -3.60
CA ILE A 26 -7.23 8.99 -3.72
C ILE A 26 -6.02 8.09 -3.40
N ALA A 27 -4.86 8.36 -3.98
CA ALA A 27 -3.65 7.58 -3.70
C ALA A 27 -3.27 7.62 -2.22
N ASP A 28 -3.24 8.80 -1.61
CA ASP A 28 -2.76 8.98 -0.24
C ASP A 28 -3.76 8.52 0.82
N LYS A 29 -5.07 8.71 0.57
CA LYS A 29 -6.11 8.41 1.56
C LYS A 29 -6.72 7.03 1.41
N ILE A 30 -6.62 6.41 0.24
CA ILE A 30 -7.23 5.10 -0.03
C ILE A 30 -6.15 4.07 -0.33
N LEU A 31 -5.30 4.33 -1.33
CA LEU A 31 -4.34 3.33 -1.80
C LEU A 31 -3.25 3.03 -0.77
N ASN A 32 -2.60 4.06 -0.20
CA ASN A 32 -1.52 3.87 0.78
C ASN A 32 -1.98 3.09 2.04
N PRO A 33 -3.13 3.41 2.66
CA PRO A 33 -3.66 2.61 3.77
C PRO A 33 -3.97 1.17 3.38
N ILE A 34 -4.55 0.93 2.20
CA ILE A 34 -4.86 -0.43 1.73
C ILE A 34 -3.58 -1.24 1.55
N ILE A 35 -2.54 -0.67 0.93
CA ILE A 35 -1.24 -1.34 0.77
C ILE A 35 -0.66 -1.70 2.15
N GLY A 36 -0.65 -0.75 3.09
CA GLY A 36 -0.16 -0.99 4.45
C GLY A 36 -0.95 -2.08 5.18
N LEU A 37 -2.28 -2.08 5.02
CA LEU A 37 -3.16 -3.10 5.61
C LEU A 37 -2.91 -4.47 4.99
N MET A 38 -2.77 -4.57 3.68
CA MET A 38 -2.49 -5.84 3.02
C MET A 38 -1.11 -6.41 3.38
N ILE A 39 -0.08 -5.57 3.48
CA ILE A 39 1.24 -6.01 3.98
C ILE A 39 1.11 -6.55 5.41
N SER A 40 0.37 -5.84 6.26
CA SER A 40 0.14 -6.27 7.65
C SER A 40 -0.54 -7.63 7.71
N ILE A 41 -1.59 -7.87 6.91
CA ILE A 41 -2.27 -9.16 6.84
C ILE A 41 -1.35 -10.26 6.30
N ALA A 42 -0.61 -10.00 5.22
CA ALA A 42 0.30 -10.97 4.63
C ALA A 42 1.38 -11.39 5.63
N LEU A 43 1.93 -10.43 6.38
CA LEU A 43 2.92 -10.70 7.42
C LEU A 43 2.33 -11.49 8.59
N LEU A 44 1.10 -11.17 9.01
CA LEU A 44 0.40 -11.92 10.06
C LEU A 44 0.15 -13.38 9.65
N LEU A 45 -0.34 -13.61 8.42
CA LEU A 45 -0.56 -14.97 7.91
C LEU A 45 0.76 -15.74 7.77
N PHE A 46 1.83 -15.08 7.33
CA PHE A 46 3.15 -15.67 7.26
C PHE A 46 3.64 -16.10 8.65
N ILE A 47 3.61 -15.20 9.64
CA ILE A 47 4.03 -15.49 11.01
C ILE A 47 3.16 -16.59 11.63
N TYR A 48 1.83 -16.51 11.46
CA TYR A 48 0.90 -17.54 11.93
C TYR A 48 1.23 -18.91 11.33
N GLY A 49 1.48 -18.98 10.02
CA GLY A 49 1.88 -20.21 9.36
C GLY A 49 3.21 -20.78 9.88
N VAL A 50 4.21 -19.92 10.15
CA VAL A 50 5.48 -20.34 10.75
C VAL A 50 5.27 -20.93 12.15
N ILE A 51 4.48 -20.24 12.98
CA ILE A 51 4.14 -20.70 14.33
C ILE A 51 3.43 -22.07 14.25
N GLU A 52 2.40 -22.19 13.41
CA GLU A 52 1.66 -23.44 13.26
C GLU A 52 2.52 -24.58 12.69
N PHE A 53 3.43 -24.28 11.76
CA PHE A 53 4.36 -25.24 11.20
C PHE A 53 5.32 -25.81 12.27
N ILE A 54 5.80 -24.96 13.19
CA ILE A 54 6.70 -25.35 14.27
C ILE A 54 5.94 -26.10 15.39
N TYR A 55 4.82 -25.54 15.87
CA TYR A 55 4.02 -26.18 16.93
C TYR A 55 3.36 -27.49 16.46
N GLY A 56 3.05 -27.60 15.17
CA GLY A 56 2.49 -28.80 14.55
C GLY A 56 3.54 -29.81 14.09
N ALA A 57 4.81 -29.69 14.48
CA ALA A 57 5.89 -30.53 13.94
C ALA A 57 5.65 -32.04 14.11
N ASP A 58 5.02 -32.45 15.21
CA ASP A 58 4.71 -33.86 15.53
C ASP A 58 3.42 -34.37 14.88
N ASN A 59 2.65 -33.51 14.21
CA ASN A 59 1.40 -33.86 13.54
C ASN A 59 1.48 -33.48 12.06
N GLU A 60 1.50 -34.48 11.18
CA GLU A 60 1.66 -34.23 9.74
C GLU A 60 0.58 -33.32 9.13
N ASP A 61 -0.66 -33.39 9.62
CA ASP A 61 -1.76 -32.58 9.12
C ASP A 61 -1.61 -31.11 9.54
N LYS A 62 -1.24 -30.86 10.80
CA LYS A 62 -0.92 -29.49 11.26
C LYS A 62 0.30 -28.92 10.55
N ARG A 63 1.30 -29.77 10.29
CA ARG A 63 2.48 -29.38 9.51
C ARG A 63 2.13 -29.01 8.07
N LYS A 64 1.21 -29.72 7.43
CA LYS A 64 0.70 -29.38 6.08
C LYS A 64 -0.06 -28.05 6.09
N GLN A 65 -0.92 -27.82 7.08
CA GLN A 65 -1.68 -26.57 7.22
C GLN A 65 -0.74 -25.36 7.45
N GLY A 66 0.22 -25.49 8.37
CA GLY A 66 1.23 -24.45 8.60
C GLY A 66 2.02 -24.11 7.32
N LYS A 67 2.42 -25.12 6.53
CA LYS A 67 3.06 -24.88 5.22
C LYS A 67 2.15 -24.10 4.25
N GLN A 68 0.86 -24.42 4.20
CA GLN A 68 -0.08 -23.69 3.34
C GLN A 68 -0.18 -22.22 3.76
N HIS A 69 -0.31 -21.93 5.06
CA HIS A 69 -0.35 -20.55 5.55
C HIS A 69 0.95 -19.79 5.27
N ILE A 70 2.11 -20.42 5.38
CA ILE A 70 3.40 -19.83 4.98
C ILE A 70 3.38 -19.47 3.48
N ILE A 71 2.92 -20.38 2.62
CA ILE A 71 2.86 -20.15 1.17
C ILE A 71 1.93 -18.99 0.84
N TRP A 72 0.74 -18.94 1.44
CA TRP A 72 -0.19 -17.81 1.27
C TRP A 72 0.42 -16.49 1.73
N GLY A 73 1.13 -16.48 2.85
CA GLY A 73 1.89 -15.32 3.32
C GLY A 73 2.96 -14.88 2.33
N ILE A 74 3.75 -15.82 1.80
CA ILE A 74 4.81 -15.53 0.80
C ILE A 74 4.22 -14.98 -0.50
N ILE A 75 3.11 -15.55 -1.00
CA ILE A 75 2.42 -15.06 -2.19
C ILE A 75 1.95 -13.62 -1.96
N GLY A 76 1.34 -13.34 -0.80
CA GLY A 76 0.91 -11.99 -0.44
C GLY A 76 2.07 -10.99 -0.41
N LEU A 77 3.19 -11.36 0.22
CA LEU A 77 4.41 -10.55 0.25
C LEU A 77 5.02 -10.34 -1.14
N PHE A 78 5.05 -11.38 -1.98
CA PHE A 78 5.56 -11.33 -3.34
C PHE A 78 4.77 -10.34 -4.21
N ILE A 79 3.44 -10.35 -4.11
CA ILE A 79 2.57 -9.41 -4.81
C ILE A 79 2.90 -7.97 -4.38
N MET A 80 3.06 -7.71 -3.08
CA MET A 80 3.40 -6.38 -2.57
C MET A 80 4.74 -5.88 -3.10
N VAL A 81 5.78 -6.72 -3.05
CA VAL A 81 7.10 -6.37 -3.59
C VAL A 81 7.02 -6.11 -5.09
N SER A 82 6.25 -6.92 -5.83
CA SER A 82 6.04 -6.74 -7.27
C SER A 82 5.37 -5.41 -7.59
N VAL A 83 4.31 -5.04 -6.87
CA VAL A 83 3.62 -3.75 -7.05
C VAL A 83 4.55 -2.58 -6.80
N LEU A 84 5.31 -2.59 -5.71
CA LEU A 84 6.28 -1.53 -5.40
C LEU A 84 7.40 -1.44 -6.44
N GLY A 85 7.86 -2.59 -6.95
CA GLY A 85 8.86 -2.65 -8.01
C GLY A 85 8.36 -2.06 -9.32
N ILE A 86 7.17 -2.47 -9.77
CA ILE A 86 6.53 -1.95 -10.99
C ILE A 86 6.27 -0.44 -10.87
N MET A 87 5.76 0.01 -9.72
CA MET A 87 5.49 1.42 -9.47
C MET A 87 6.77 2.27 -9.57
N LYS A 88 7.87 1.80 -8.98
CA LYS A 88 9.18 2.46 -9.10
C LYS A 88 9.68 2.51 -10.54
N ILE A 89 9.53 1.42 -11.31
CA ILE A 89 9.94 1.40 -12.71
C ILE A 89 9.16 2.45 -13.52
N ILE A 90 7.84 2.52 -13.33
CA ILE A 90 6.98 3.47 -14.07
C ILE A 90 7.32 4.92 -13.69
N ILE A 91 7.49 5.22 -12.40
CA ILE A 91 7.84 6.57 -11.92
C ILE A 91 9.21 6.98 -12.46
N ASN A 92 10.23 6.14 -12.28
CA ASN A 92 11.59 6.42 -12.75
C ASN A 92 11.66 6.56 -14.27
N PHE A 93 10.84 5.80 -15.01
CA PHE A 93 10.75 5.91 -16.47
C PHE A 93 10.26 7.28 -16.90
N TRP A 94 9.28 7.86 -16.20
CA TRP A 94 8.77 9.19 -16.51
C TRP A 94 9.73 10.31 -16.08
N GLU A 95 10.41 10.16 -14.94
CA GLU A 95 11.38 11.15 -14.48
C GLU A 95 12.66 11.19 -15.34
N GLY A 96 12.98 10.09 -16.03
CA GLY A 96 14.16 9.98 -16.89
C GLY A 96 13.97 10.46 -18.33
N ILE A 97 12.75 10.83 -18.73
CA ILE A 97 12.41 11.36 -20.07
C ILE A 97 12.17 12.87 -19.96
#